data_AF-A0A2E9EZN0-F1
#
_entry.id   AF-A0A2E9EZN0-F1
#
_cell.length_a   1.000
_cell.length_b   1.000
_cell.length_c   1.000
_cell.angle_alpha   90.00
_cell.angle_beta   90.00
_cell.angle_gamma   90.00
#
_symmetry.space_group_name_H-M   'P 1'
#
loop_
_entity.id
_entity.type
_entity.pdbx_description
1 polymer ?
#
loop_
_entity_poly.entity_id
_entity_poly.type
_entity_poly.pdbx_seq_one_letter_code
_entity_poly.pdbx_strand_id
1 'polypeptide(L)'
;MIMNMHKTFTFVYLVCIFVSKSFSQDSPFVTYPKETSDYLKRIQTGKAKYKYNPNINFKEWQIQARKELSKIIGLDKISQELEGFKPSIIQIKEEEIDDKYIRTLYHIETEPGIKVPFYLLVPKNRQLREKHPLLLSPHGHDLDGLHSYAGAYINKSHRDKILGRDGNIAEQAVLKGMISIAPATRGLAKEVLIPDPKGRHGNRPCRAQLMHCLISGRTPTAERVWDMQKILDWALKDSRINREMIIMTGNSGGGVLTAYTSALDERIKVSLPSCSFTSITSNTGYIFHCDCCAIPGIKDWGDFKDLGGLIAPRRLLIVHGIKDGLHSKIDVERTTDAIKAIYSDRKASDKMSMRWGKSGHQFYPDIMWPFIQKALAGISK
;
A
#
# COMPACT_ATOMS: atom_id res chain seq x y z
N MET A 1 38.99 3.81 -57.40
CA MET A 1 39.71 3.72 -56.11
C MET A 1 38.66 3.66 -55.01
N ILE A 2 38.18 2.46 -54.71
CA ILE A 2 37.16 2.18 -53.69
C ILE A 2 37.91 1.42 -52.60
N MET A 3 38.05 2.02 -51.42
CA MET A 3 38.71 1.36 -50.28
C MET A 3 37.73 1.24 -49.12
N ASN A 4 37.50 -0.02 -48.77
CA ASN A 4 36.92 -0.53 -47.53
C ASN A 4 37.60 0.07 -46.29
N MET A 5 36.79 0.40 -45.28
CA MET A 5 37.23 0.27 -43.89
C MET A 5 36.07 -0.28 -43.04
N HIS A 6 36.17 -1.58 -42.73
CA HIS A 6 35.41 -2.23 -41.68
C HIS A 6 35.75 -1.61 -40.31
N LYS A 7 34.74 -1.17 -39.56
CA LYS A 7 34.87 -0.89 -38.12
C LYS A 7 34.40 -2.10 -37.33
N THR A 8 35.36 -2.79 -36.72
CA THR A 8 35.15 -3.89 -35.78
C THR A 8 34.64 -3.31 -34.45
N PHE A 9 33.44 -3.71 -34.02
CA PHE A 9 32.94 -3.39 -32.68
C PHE A 9 33.38 -4.49 -31.70
N THR A 10 34.32 -4.16 -30.82
CA THR A 10 34.71 -5.04 -29.71
C THR A 10 33.67 -4.91 -28.59
N PHE A 11 32.85 -5.93 -28.39
CA PHE A 11 31.94 -6.05 -27.25
C PHE A 11 32.75 -6.44 -26.01
N VAL A 12 32.96 -5.52 -25.07
CA VAL A 12 33.49 -5.85 -23.74
C VAL A 12 32.31 -6.27 -22.86
N TYR A 13 32.20 -7.56 -22.59
CA TYR A 13 31.29 -8.09 -21.57
C TYR A 13 31.83 -7.71 -20.17
N LEU A 14 31.20 -6.73 -19.52
CA LEU A 14 31.41 -6.50 -18.10
C LEU A 14 30.63 -7.55 -17.31
N VAL A 15 31.33 -8.57 -16.80
CA VAL A 15 30.77 -9.54 -15.87
C VAL A 15 30.61 -8.87 -14.50
N CYS A 16 29.39 -8.45 -14.17
CA CYS A 16 29.05 -8.00 -12.82
C CYS A 16 28.94 -9.21 -11.89
N ILE A 17 30.02 -9.51 -11.17
CA ILE A 17 30.02 -10.47 -10.07
C ILE A 17 29.24 -9.84 -8.90
N PHE A 18 28.00 -10.27 -8.69
CA PHE A 18 27.26 -9.96 -7.47
C PHE A 18 27.78 -10.84 -6.32
N VAL A 19 28.72 -10.29 -5.55
CA VAL A 19 29.09 -10.86 -4.25
C VAL A 19 27.98 -10.51 -3.26
N SER A 20 27.21 -11.51 -2.84
CA SER A 20 26.26 -11.38 -1.74
C SER A 20 27.02 -11.17 -0.43
N LYS A 21 27.27 -9.91 -0.05
CA LYS A 21 27.74 -9.59 1.30
C LYS A 21 26.62 -9.90 2.30
N SER A 22 26.88 -10.79 3.24
CA SER A 22 26.07 -10.89 4.45
C SER A 22 26.21 -9.58 5.21
N PHE A 23 25.13 -8.83 5.36
CA PHE A 23 25.12 -7.62 6.17
C PHE A 23 25.36 -7.99 7.64
N SER A 24 26.45 -7.51 8.23
CA SER A 24 26.64 -7.56 9.68
C SER A 24 25.67 -6.57 10.34
N GLN A 25 25.30 -6.82 11.60
CA GLN A 25 24.41 -5.96 12.39
C GLN A 25 24.93 -4.52 12.56
N ASP A 26 26.22 -4.27 12.33
CA ASP A 26 26.89 -3.02 12.68
C ASP A 26 27.04 -2.03 11.50
N SER A 27 26.80 -2.47 10.25
CA SER A 27 26.90 -1.56 9.09
C SER A 27 25.58 -0.83 8.82
N PRO A 28 25.58 0.52 8.72
CA PRO A 28 24.37 1.27 8.41
C PRO A 28 23.90 0.97 6.98
N PHE A 29 22.58 0.88 6.80
CA PHE A 29 21.94 0.63 5.50
C PHE A 29 22.38 1.62 4.42
N VAL A 30 22.54 2.89 4.79
CA VAL A 30 23.13 3.96 3.98
C VAL A 30 24.06 4.78 4.87
N THR A 31 25.22 5.14 4.33
CA THR A 31 26.19 6.05 4.98
C THR A 31 26.10 7.43 4.34
N TYR A 32 25.84 8.45 5.15
CA TYR A 32 25.99 9.85 4.77
C TYR A 32 27.28 10.43 5.36
N PRO A 33 27.86 11.50 4.77
CA PRO A 33 28.83 12.32 5.48
C PRO A 33 28.29 12.72 6.84
N LYS A 34 29.16 12.75 7.87
CA LYS A 34 28.75 12.99 9.26
C LYS A 34 27.90 14.26 9.40
N GLU A 35 28.34 15.36 8.80
CA GLU A 35 27.62 16.65 8.81
C GLU A 35 26.22 16.55 8.22
N THR A 36 26.06 15.83 7.10
CA THR A 36 24.76 15.57 6.48
C THR A 36 23.88 14.71 7.39
N SER A 37 24.41 13.63 7.96
CA SER A 37 23.64 12.77 8.86
C SER A 37 23.20 13.52 10.11
N ASP A 38 24.08 14.32 10.71
CA ASP A 38 23.78 15.12 11.90
C ASP A 38 22.71 16.17 11.60
N TYR A 39 22.78 16.83 10.43
CA TYR A 39 21.73 17.73 9.94
C TYR A 39 20.39 17.01 9.77
N LEU A 40 20.37 15.90 9.03
CA LEU A 40 19.15 15.14 8.74
C LEU A 40 18.51 14.62 10.04
N LYS A 41 19.30 14.05 10.95
CA LYS A 41 18.84 13.61 12.27
C LYS A 41 18.19 14.78 13.02
N ARG A 42 18.82 15.95 13.05
CA ARG A 42 18.29 17.13 13.76
C ARG A 42 16.93 17.56 13.21
N ILE A 43 16.77 17.65 11.88
CA ILE A 43 15.51 18.14 11.28
C ILE A 43 14.42 17.07 11.19
N GLN A 44 14.79 15.79 11.21
CA GLN A 44 13.83 14.67 11.16
C GLN A 44 13.45 14.16 12.56
N THR A 45 14.09 14.66 13.62
CA THR A 45 13.66 14.47 15.00
C THR A 45 12.46 15.37 15.27
N GLY A 46 11.26 14.90 14.92
CA GLY A 46 10.02 15.60 15.23
C GLY A 46 9.58 15.40 16.67
N LYS A 47 8.62 16.22 17.12
CA LYS A 47 8.08 16.19 18.49
C LYS A 47 7.34 14.89 18.83
N ALA A 48 6.87 14.16 17.82
CA ALA A 48 6.09 12.92 17.94
C ALA A 48 4.96 13.03 18.98
N LYS A 49 4.18 14.12 18.93
CA LYS A 49 3.15 14.49 19.92
C LYS A 49 2.06 13.43 20.07
N TYR A 50 1.79 12.68 19.01
CA TYR A 50 0.74 11.65 18.95
C TYR A 50 1.32 10.23 18.91
N LYS A 51 2.61 10.06 19.27
CA LYS A 51 3.18 8.73 19.48
C LYS A 51 2.38 7.96 20.54
N TYR A 52 2.27 6.65 20.38
CA TYR A 52 1.62 5.80 21.37
C TYR A 52 2.26 5.98 22.75
N ASN A 53 1.40 6.19 23.75
CA ASN A 53 1.77 6.38 25.15
C ASN A 53 0.95 5.41 26.02
N PRO A 54 1.58 4.42 26.68
CA PRO A 54 0.87 3.45 27.51
C PRO A 54 0.20 4.07 28.76
N ASN A 55 0.58 5.30 29.12
CA ASN A 55 0.03 6.00 30.29
C ASN A 55 -1.28 6.75 29.99
N ILE A 56 -1.73 6.79 28.74
CA ILE A 56 -2.99 7.41 28.34
C ILE A 56 -4.00 6.31 27.99
N ASN A 57 -5.29 6.56 28.21
CA ASN A 57 -6.33 5.64 27.77
C ASN A 57 -6.16 5.35 26.26
N PHE A 58 -6.09 4.06 25.92
CA PHE A 58 -5.78 3.63 24.55
C PHE A 58 -6.76 4.17 23.51
N LYS A 59 -8.07 4.14 23.82
CA LYS A 59 -9.11 4.60 22.89
C LYS A 59 -9.05 6.12 22.72
N GLU A 60 -8.81 6.86 23.79
CA GLU A 60 -8.60 8.31 23.72
C GLU A 60 -7.39 8.67 22.88
N TRP A 61 -6.26 7.97 23.09
CA TRP A 61 -5.08 8.12 22.25
C TRP A 61 -5.39 7.85 20.78
N GLN A 62 -6.08 6.74 20.45
CA GLN A 62 -6.44 6.42 19.06
C GLN A 62 -7.30 7.50 18.42
N ILE A 63 -8.30 8.02 19.12
CA ILE A 63 -9.17 9.10 18.61
C ILE A 63 -8.33 10.34 18.29
N GLN A 64 -7.48 10.79 19.20
CA GLN A 64 -6.66 11.99 19.01
C GLN A 64 -5.61 11.79 17.91
N ALA A 65 -4.90 10.67 17.93
CA ALA A 65 -3.86 10.37 16.95
C ALA A 65 -4.45 10.19 15.54
N ARG A 66 -5.61 9.55 15.39
CA ARG A 66 -6.28 9.39 14.09
C ARG A 66 -6.82 10.73 13.57
N LYS A 67 -7.42 11.55 14.44
CA LYS A 67 -7.87 12.90 14.08
C LYS A 67 -6.71 13.75 13.56
N GLU A 68 -5.59 13.80 14.29
CA GLU A 68 -4.45 14.58 13.81
C GLU A 68 -3.85 13.96 12.55
N LEU A 69 -3.78 12.63 12.44
CA LEU A 69 -3.29 11.97 11.22
C LEU A 69 -4.11 12.41 10.00
N SER A 70 -5.44 12.35 10.09
CA SER A 70 -6.36 12.77 9.03
C SER A 70 -6.12 14.23 8.61
N LYS A 71 -5.91 15.11 9.60
CA LYS A 71 -5.58 16.51 9.37
C LYS A 71 -4.23 16.70 8.68
N ILE A 72 -3.14 16.11 9.18
CA ILE A 72 -1.78 16.38 8.66
C ILE A 72 -1.55 15.80 7.26
N ILE A 73 -2.25 14.72 6.89
CA ILE A 73 -2.17 14.22 5.50
C ILE A 73 -3.02 15.06 4.54
N GLY A 74 -3.95 15.86 5.07
CA GLY A 74 -4.90 16.68 4.30
C GLY A 74 -6.20 15.95 3.93
N LEU A 75 -6.56 14.87 4.62
CA LEU A 75 -7.80 14.15 4.38
C LEU A 75 -9.02 14.95 4.86
N ASP A 76 -8.91 15.64 6.00
CA ASP A 76 -9.95 16.55 6.49
C ASP A 76 -10.23 17.68 5.49
N LYS A 77 -9.16 18.19 4.85
CA LYS A 77 -9.27 19.23 3.82
C LYS A 77 -10.07 18.73 2.61
N ILE A 78 -9.73 17.54 2.10
CA ILE A 78 -10.47 16.91 1.00
C ILE A 78 -11.94 16.72 1.41
N SER A 79 -12.20 16.23 2.62
CA SER A 79 -13.56 16.02 3.11
C SER A 79 -14.38 17.31 3.20
N GLN A 80 -13.76 18.43 3.61
CA GLN A 80 -14.41 19.73 3.69
C GLN A 80 -14.69 20.32 2.31
N GLU A 81 -13.71 20.25 1.39
CA GLU A 81 -13.87 20.71 0.00
C GLU A 81 -14.99 19.97 -0.73
N LEU A 82 -15.30 18.74 -0.32
CA LEU A 82 -16.22 17.83 -0.99
C LEU A 82 -17.49 17.52 -0.19
N GLU A 83 -17.82 18.29 0.86
CA GLU A 83 -18.97 18.03 1.75
C GLU A 83 -20.31 17.87 0.99
N GLY A 84 -20.50 18.62 -0.10
CA GLY A 84 -21.67 18.54 -0.97
C GLY A 84 -21.52 17.63 -2.20
N PHE A 85 -20.32 17.09 -2.45
CA PHE A 85 -20.04 16.30 -3.64
C PHE A 85 -20.52 14.85 -3.45
N LYS A 86 -21.34 14.36 -4.39
CA LYS A 86 -21.84 12.98 -4.38
C LYS A 86 -21.08 12.15 -5.42
N PRO A 87 -20.31 11.14 -5.00
CA PRO A 87 -19.63 10.26 -5.94
C PRO A 87 -20.61 9.62 -6.92
N SER A 88 -20.28 9.69 -8.21
CA SER A 88 -21.01 9.01 -9.28
C SER A 88 -20.32 7.70 -9.64
N ILE A 89 -21.06 6.70 -10.10
CA ILE A 89 -20.47 5.44 -10.55
C ILE A 89 -21.10 4.98 -11.85
N ILE A 90 -20.26 4.50 -12.76
CA ILE A 90 -20.67 3.91 -14.02
C ILE A 90 -20.03 2.52 -14.19
N GLN A 91 -20.83 1.57 -14.63
CA GLN A 91 -20.35 0.26 -15.09
C GLN A 91 -19.84 0.41 -16.53
N ILE A 92 -18.61 -0.04 -16.78
CA ILE A 92 -17.95 0.09 -18.09
C ILE A 92 -18.03 -1.22 -18.86
N LYS A 93 -17.67 -2.32 -18.22
CA LYS A 93 -17.57 -3.62 -18.86
C LYS A 93 -17.77 -4.72 -17.83
N GLU A 94 -18.49 -5.77 -18.20
CA GLU A 94 -18.62 -6.99 -17.42
C GLU A 94 -18.15 -8.18 -18.24
N GLU A 95 -17.42 -9.09 -17.61
CA GLU A 95 -16.88 -10.30 -18.22
C GLU A 95 -17.07 -11.49 -17.28
N GLU A 96 -17.55 -12.61 -17.81
CA GLU A 96 -17.49 -13.89 -17.12
C GLU A 96 -16.14 -14.55 -17.40
N ILE A 97 -15.46 -15.05 -16.35
CA ILE A 97 -14.14 -15.67 -16.46
C ILE A 97 -14.24 -17.15 -16.08
N ASP A 98 -14.07 -18.02 -17.09
CA ASP A 98 -13.99 -19.48 -16.97
C ASP A 98 -15.12 -20.12 -16.12
N ASP A 99 -16.33 -19.57 -16.12
CA ASP A 99 -17.45 -20.04 -15.26
C ASP A 99 -17.15 -19.96 -13.74
N LYS A 100 -16.08 -19.26 -13.32
CA LYS A 100 -15.63 -19.18 -11.92
C LYS A 100 -16.13 -17.92 -11.23
N TYR A 101 -16.01 -16.77 -11.89
CA TYR A 101 -16.39 -15.47 -11.32
C TYR A 101 -16.74 -14.48 -12.43
N ILE A 102 -17.45 -13.43 -12.03
CA ILE A 102 -17.75 -12.27 -12.85
C ILE A 102 -16.74 -11.18 -12.48
N ARG A 103 -16.14 -10.53 -13.48
CA ARG A 103 -15.28 -9.37 -13.32
C ARG A 103 -15.91 -8.17 -14.02
N THR A 104 -16.19 -7.13 -13.25
CA THR A 104 -16.83 -5.93 -13.74
C THR A 104 -15.93 -4.72 -13.52
N LEU A 105 -15.61 -4.00 -14.59
CA LEU A 105 -14.90 -2.72 -14.54
C LEU A 105 -15.92 -1.60 -14.27
N TYR A 106 -15.68 -0.84 -13.21
CA TYR A 106 -16.42 0.37 -12.86
C TYR A 106 -15.50 1.58 -12.88
N HIS A 107 -16.06 2.76 -13.15
CA HIS A 107 -15.44 4.04 -12.84
C HIS A 107 -16.26 4.74 -11.76
N ILE A 108 -15.63 5.10 -10.64
CA ILE A 108 -16.22 5.97 -9.62
C ILE A 108 -15.57 7.35 -9.68
N GLU A 109 -16.39 8.40 -9.73
CA GLU A 109 -15.91 9.77 -9.63
C GLU A 109 -15.83 10.16 -8.16
N THR A 110 -14.61 10.24 -7.62
CA THR A 110 -14.38 10.46 -6.17
C THR A 110 -14.14 11.92 -5.81
N GLU A 111 -13.73 12.72 -6.80
CA GLU A 111 -13.65 14.19 -6.78
C GLU A 111 -14.08 14.70 -8.17
N PRO A 112 -14.53 15.96 -8.32
CA PRO A 112 -14.88 16.52 -9.62
C PRO A 112 -13.80 16.29 -10.69
N GLY A 113 -14.13 15.56 -11.75
CA GLY A 113 -13.22 15.24 -12.84
C GLY A 113 -12.23 14.10 -12.58
N ILE A 114 -12.18 13.54 -11.36
CA ILE A 114 -11.33 12.41 -11.01
C ILE A 114 -12.15 11.12 -11.01
N LYS A 115 -12.07 10.39 -12.13
CA LYS A 115 -12.72 9.08 -12.30
C LYS A 115 -11.71 7.97 -12.02
N VAL A 116 -11.87 7.29 -10.89
CA VAL A 116 -11.03 6.17 -10.47
C VAL A 116 -11.60 4.86 -11.02
N PRO A 117 -10.93 4.19 -11.97
CA PRO A 117 -11.34 2.87 -12.39
C PRO A 117 -11.03 1.82 -11.32
N PHE A 118 -11.90 0.82 -11.19
CA PHE A 118 -11.63 -0.36 -10.39
C PHE A 118 -12.37 -1.58 -10.94
N TYR A 119 -11.77 -2.75 -10.75
CA TYR A 119 -12.45 -4.02 -11.00
C TYR A 119 -13.12 -4.52 -9.72
N LEU A 120 -14.39 -4.91 -9.82
CA LEU A 120 -15.09 -5.74 -8.85
C LEU A 120 -15.11 -7.18 -9.37
N LEU A 121 -14.64 -8.14 -8.58
CA LEU A 121 -14.69 -9.56 -8.91
C LEU A 121 -15.60 -10.28 -7.91
N VAL A 122 -16.61 -10.98 -8.43
CA VAL A 122 -17.66 -11.67 -7.65
C VAL A 122 -17.69 -13.16 -8.02
N PRO A 123 -17.55 -14.10 -7.08
CA PRO A 123 -17.62 -15.54 -7.37
C PRO A 123 -19.00 -15.93 -7.94
N LYS A 124 -19.03 -16.85 -8.92
CA LYS A 124 -20.26 -17.26 -9.60
C LYS A 124 -21.07 -18.30 -8.80
N ASN A 125 -20.38 -19.19 -8.07
CA ASN A 125 -20.96 -20.41 -7.47
C ASN A 125 -21.17 -20.35 -5.94
N ARG A 126 -21.61 -19.22 -5.38
CA ARG A 126 -22.05 -19.21 -3.97
C ARG A 126 -23.46 -18.66 -3.84
N GLN A 127 -24.25 -19.32 -2.99
CA GLN A 127 -25.65 -18.99 -2.78
C GLN A 127 -25.79 -17.50 -2.50
N LEU A 128 -26.63 -16.80 -3.27
CA LEU A 128 -26.91 -15.36 -3.21
C LEU A 128 -27.39 -14.86 -1.82
N ARG A 129 -27.46 -15.74 -0.81
CA ARG A 129 -27.85 -15.47 0.57
C ARG A 129 -26.68 -15.40 1.56
N GLU A 130 -25.48 -15.84 1.20
CA GLU A 130 -24.32 -15.78 2.08
C GLU A 130 -23.58 -14.43 1.97
N LYS A 131 -23.17 -13.86 3.11
CA LYS A 131 -22.31 -12.67 3.12
C LYS A 131 -20.86 -13.06 2.90
N HIS A 132 -20.24 -12.51 1.87
CA HIS A 132 -18.84 -12.77 1.50
C HIS A 132 -17.89 -11.75 2.13
N PRO A 133 -16.71 -12.18 2.61
CA PRO A 133 -15.62 -11.26 2.92
C PRO A 133 -15.28 -10.40 1.69
N LEU A 134 -14.88 -9.16 1.94
CA LEU A 134 -14.39 -8.24 0.92
C LEU A 134 -12.88 -8.08 1.03
N LEU A 135 -12.15 -8.25 -0.07
CA LEU A 135 -10.74 -7.91 -0.18
C LEU A 135 -10.55 -6.68 -1.07
N LEU A 136 -10.02 -5.59 -0.51
CA LEU A 136 -9.61 -4.39 -1.25
C LEU A 136 -8.10 -4.42 -1.45
N SER A 137 -7.64 -4.31 -2.71
CA SER A 137 -6.22 -4.44 -3.03
C SER A 137 -5.68 -3.32 -3.93
N PRO A 138 -5.27 -2.17 -3.36
CA PRO A 138 -4.59 -1.16 -4.15
C PRO A 138 -3.16 -1.58 -4.50
N HIS A 139 -2.71 -1.16 -5.67
CA HIS A 139 -1.38 -1.47 -6.18
C HIS A 139 -0.35 -0.37 -5.86
N GLY A 140 0.93 -0.74 -5.91
CA GLY A 140 2.05 0.19 -5.84
C GLY A 140 2.40 0.81 -7.19
N HIS A 141 3.69 1.07 -7.41
CA HIS A 141 4.22 1.61 -8.67
C HIS A 141 4.13 0.55 -9.79
N ASP A 142 2.93 0.39 -10.33
CA ASP A 142 2.58 -0.44 -11.46
C ASP A 142 1.56 0.34 -12.30
N LEU A 143 1.97 0.74 -13.52
CA LEU A 143 1.12 1.55 -14.40
C LEU A 143 -0.16 0.81 -14.79
N ASP A 144 -0.10 -0.51 -14.90
CA ASP A 144 -1.22 -1.37 -15.24
C ASP A 144 -1.79 -2.05 -13.98
N GLY A 145 -1.51 -1.51 -12.78
CA GLY A 145 -1.67 -2.23 -11.53
C GLY A 145 -3.09 -2.71 -11.19
N LEU A 146 -4.14 -1.96 -11.57
CA LEU A 146 -5.52 -2.45 -11.44
C LEU A 146 -5.76 -3.70 -12.29
N HIS A 147 -5.19 -3.73 -13.50
CA HIS A 147 -5.29 -4.85 -14.44
C HIS A 147 -4.47 -6.04 -13.93
N SER A 148 -3.23 -5.78 -13.49
CA SER A 148 -2.34 -6.75 -12.86
C SER A 148 -3.05 -7.49 -11.73
N TYR A 149 -3.63 -6.75 -10.77
CA TYR A 149 -4.23 -7.34 -9.58
C TYR A 149 -5.55 -8.07 -9.89
N ALA A 150 -6.33 -7.57 -10.85
CA ALA A 150 -7.62 -8.15 -11.27
C ALA A 150 -7.50 -9.35 -12.22
N GLY A 151 -6.29 -9.72 -12.64
CA GLY A 151 -6.06 -10.70 -13.70
C GLY A 151 -6.59 -10.27 -15.08
N ALA A 152 -6.78 -8.95 -15.28
CA ALA A 152 -7.31 -8.37 -16.53
C ALA A 152 -6.16 -8.06 -17.49
N TYR A 153 -5.39 -9.08 -17.84
CA TYR A 153 -4.10 -8.92 -18.51
C TYR A 153 -4.21 -8.23 -19.88
N ILE A 154 -3.38 -7.19 -20.08
CA ILE A 154 -3.33 -6.39 -21.31
C ILE A 154 -2.89 -7.23 -22.52
N ASN A 155 -1.96 -8.17 -22.31
CA ASN A 155 -1.46 -9.09 -23.33
C ASN A 155 -0.78 -10.30 -22.65
N LYS A 156 -0.33 -11.27 -23.46
CA LYS A 156 0.35 -12.49 -22.97
C LYS A 156 1.61 -12.19 -22.14
N SER A 157 2.45 -11.25 -22.58
CA SER A 157 3.67 -10.88 -21.83
C SER A 157 3.34 -10.29 -20.46
N HIS A 158 2.33 -9.42 -20.40
CA HIS A 158 1.82 -8.89 -19.14
C HIS A 158 1.31 -10.02 -18.24
N ARG A 159 0.49 -10.95 -18.78
CA ARG A 159 0.01 -12.12 -18.05
C ARG A 159 1.13 -12.95 -17.44
N ASP A 160 2.10 -13.36 -18.25
CA ASP A 160 3.18 -14.25 -17.83
C ASP A 160 4.05 -13.57 -16.74
N LYS A 161 4.30 -12.25 -16.87
CA LYS A 161 4.99 -11.45 -15.85
C LYS A 161 4.24 -11.42 -14.52
N ILE A 162 2.92 -11.20 -14.53
CA ILE A 162 2.13 -11.09 -13.30
C ILE A 162 1.98 -12.44 -12.61
N LEU A 163 1.69 -13.50 -13.38
CA LEU A 163 1.56 -14.84 -12.82
C LEU A 163 2.89 -15.39 -12.32
N GLY A 164 4.01 -15.08 -12.98
CA GLY A 164 5.35 -15.49 -12.53
C GLY A 164 5.79 -14.92 -11.17
N ARG A 165 5.05 -13.94 -10.61
CA ARG A 165 5.29 -13.34 -9.29
C ARG A 165 4.06 -13.36 -8.38
N ASP A 166 3.03 -14.13 -8.75
CA ASP A 166 1.74 -14.19 -8.05
C ASP A 166 1.11 -12.80 -7.79
N GLY A 167 1.23 -11.88 -8.75
CA GLY A 167 0.83 -10.48 -8.60
C GLY A 167 -0.67 -10.20 -8.80
N ASN A 168 -1.44 -11.21 -9.16
CA ASN A 168 -2.89 -11.17 -9.43
C ASN A 168 -3.72 -11.31 -8.14
N ILE A 169 -3.49 -10.42 -7.18
CA ILE A 169 -3.98 -10.55 -5.80
C ILE A 169 -5.52 -10.64 -5.70
N ALA A 170 -6.25 -9.78 -6.43
CA ALA A 170 -7.72 -9.79 -6.41
C ALA A 170 -8.28 -11.04 -7.11
N GLU A 171 -7.68 -11.45 -8.24
CA GLU A 171 -8.04 -12.72 -8.90
C GLU A 171 -7.84 -13.92 -7.96
N GLN A 172 -6.71 -14.00 -7.27
CA GLN A 172 -6.49 -15.04 -6.25
C GLN A 172 -7.51 -14.97 -5.12
N ALA A 173 -7.94 -13.77 -4.71
CA ALA A 173 -8.93 -13.59 -3.65
C ALA A 173 -10.32 -14.08 -4.06
N VAL A 174 -10.79 -13.75 -5.28
CA VAL A 174 -12.10 -14.21 -5.76
C VAL A 174 -12.15 -15.72 -5.93
N LEU A 175 -11.05 -16.32 -6.39
CA LEU A 175 -10.91 -17.79 -6.48
C LEU A 175 -10.92 -18.48 -5.11
N LYS A 176 -10.68 -17.74 -4.03
CA LYS A 176 -10.82 -18.21 -2.63
C LYS A 176 -12.21 -17.92 -2.05
N GLY A 177 -13.16 -17.44 -2.86
CA GLY A 177 -14.56 -17.23 -2.48
C GLY A 177 -14.86 -15.91 -1.79
N MET A 178 -13.96 -14.93 -1.91
CA MET A 178 -14.18 -13.55 -1.45
C MET A 178 -14.74 -12.70 -2.59
N ILE A 179 -15.47 -11.64 -2.26
CA ILE A 179 -15.64 -10.53 -3.20
C ILE A 179 -14.33 -9.73 -3.14
N SER A 180 -13.80 -9.31 -4.29
CA SER A 180 -12.55 -8.55 -4.31
C SER A 180 -12.62 -7.33 -5.22
N ILE A 181 -11.88 -6.28 -4.82
CA ILE A 181 -11.77 -5.02 -5.54
C ILE A 181 -10.29 -4.72 -5.80
N ALA A 182 -9.98 -4.47 -7.07
CA ALA A 182 -8.67 -4.00 -7.54
C ALA A 182 -8.82 -2.60 -8.15
N PRO A 183 -8.54 -1.53 -7.38
CA PRO A 183 -8.66 -0.16 -7.86
C PRO A 183 -7.38 0.34 -8.52
N ALA A 184 -7.52 1.24 -9.48
CA ALA A 184 -6.44 2.11 -9.90
C ALA A 184 -6.01 3.01 -8.73
N THR A 185 -4.71 3.05 -8.48
CA THR A 185 -4.14 3.93 -7.47
C THR A 185 -3.79 5.27 -8.09
N ARG A 186 -4.46 6.34 -7.65
CA ARG A 186 -4.30 7.70 -8.17
C ARG A 186 -2.83 8.13 -8.20
N GLY A 187 -2.41 8.64 -9.36
CA GLY A 187 -1.04 9.06 -9.66
C GLY A 187 -0.02 7.93 -9.86
N LEU A 188 -0.46 6.66 -9.80
CA LEU A 188 0.36 5.49 -10.10
C LEU A 188 -0.17 4.68 -11.29
N ALA A 189 -1.49 4.49 -11.39
CA ALA A 189 -2.14 3.81 -12.50
C ALA A 189 -2.28 4.73 -13.72
N LYS A 190 -2.11 4.18 -14.93
CA LYS A 190 -2.13 4.92 -16.21
C LYS A 190 -3.36 5.81 -16.36
N GLU A 191 -4.52 5.32 -15.94
CA GLU A 191 -5.83 5.96 -16.10
C GLU A 191 -6.00 7.23 -15.24
N VAL A 192 -5.21 7.35 -14.18
CA VAL A 192 -5.30 8.42 -13.17
C VAL A 192 -3.93 9.00 -12.86
N LEU A 193 -3.00 8.99 -13.83
CA LEU A 193 -1.68 9.60 -13.71
C LEU A 193 -1.76 11.12 -13.73
N ILE A 194 -0.85 11.75 -12.99
CA ILE A 194 -0.55 13.18 -13.13
C ILE A 194 0.74 13.32 -13.94
N PRO A 195 0.71 13.85 -15.17
CA PRO A 195 1.89 13.91 -16.03
C PRO A 195 2.93 14.93 -15.53
N ASP A 196 4.19 14.71 -15.90
CA ASP A 196 5.30 15.66 -15.72
C ASP A 196 5.76 16.19 -17.09
N PRO A 197 5.00 17.10 -17.73
CA PRO A 197 5.13 17.40 -19.17
C PRO A 197 6.46 18.05 -19.57
N LYS A 198 7.21 18.58 -18.61
CA LYS A 198 8.52 19.21 -18.83
C LYS A 198 9.63 18.53 -18.01
N GLY A 199 9.36 17.37 -17.41
CA GLY A 199 10.35 16.60 -16.65
C GLY A 199 10.90 17.30 -15.41
N ARG A 200 10.23 18.35 -14.90
CA ARG A 200 10.74 19.16 -13.77
C ARG A 200 10.78 18.38 -12.47
N HIS A 201 10.05 17.27 -12.41
CA HIS A 201 9.99 16.38 -11.25
C HIS A 201 10.72 15.06 -11.54
N GLY A 202 11.68 15.09 -12.46
CA GLY A 202 12.54 13.96 -12.79
C GLY A 202 11.81 12.88 -13.58
N ASN A 203 10.83 13.25 -14.41
CA ASN A 203 10.00 12.34 -15.19
C ASN A 203 9.28 11.29 -14.32
N ARG A 204 8.89 11.70 -13.11
CA ARG A 204 8.14 10.87 -12.16
C ARG A 204 6.75 11.44 -11.95
N PRO A 205 5.72 10.87 -12.60
CA PRO A 205 4.33 11.27 -12.41
C PRO A 205 3.88 11.32 -10.95
N CYS A 206 4.33 10.36 -10.13
CA CYS A 206 4.00 10.32 -8.71
C CYS A 206 4.63 11.47 -7.91
N ARG A 207 5.81 11.95 -8.31
CA ARG A 207 6.44 13.16 -7.73
C ARG A 207 5.75 14.42 -8.23
N ALA A 208 5.35 14.49 -9.50
CA ALA A 208 4.57 15.61 -10.02
C ALA A 208 3.26 15.76 -9.23
N GLN A 209 2.51 14.67 -9.03
CA GLN A 209 1.34 14.66 -8.15
C GLN A 209 1.67 15.18 -6.75
N LEU A 210 2.74 14.67 -6.12
CA LEU A 210 3.16 15.14 -4.80
C LEU A 210 3.30 16.66 -4.76
N MET A 211 4.00 17.27 -5.72
CA MET A 211 4.20 18.72 -5.74
C MET A 211 2.88 19.49 -5.85
N HIS A 212 1.95 19.03 -6.68
CA HIS A 212 0.61 19.62 -6.76
C HIS A 212 -0.15 19.51 -5.43
N CYS A 213 -0.18 18.31 -4.83
CA CYS A 213 -0.88 18.11 -3.56
C CYS A 213 -0.31 19.00 -2.45
N LEU A 214 1.03 19.09 -2.35
CA LEU A 214 1.71 19.87 -1.31
C LEU A 214 1.35 21.36 -1.39
N ILE A 215 1.30 21.93 -2.59
CA ILE A 215 0.87 23.32 -2.81
C ILE A 215 -0.60 23.50 -2.37
N SER A 216 -1.45 22.51 -2.64
CA SER A 216 -2.84 22.51 -2.22
C SER A 216 -3.05 22.21 -0.73
N GLY A 217 -1.99 21.95 0.05
CA GLY A 217 -2.10 21.63 1.48
C GLY A 217 -2.67 20.23 1.76
N ARG A 218 -2.48 19.28 0.83
CA ARG A 218 -2.83 17.87 0.99
C ARG A 218 -1.71 16.96 0.48
N THR A 219 -1.90 15.65 0.51
CA THR A 219 -0.88 14.68 0.07
C THR A 219 -1.45 13.65 -0.89
N PRO A 220 -0.63 13.01 -1.75
CA PRO A 220 -1.09 11.87 -2.54
C PRO A 220 -1.63 10.73 -1.66
N THR A 221 -1.07 10.55 -0.46
CA THR A 221 -1.58 9.58 0.53
C THR A 221 -3.02 9.89 0.91
N ALA A 222 -3.38 11.15 1.18
CA ALA A 222 -4.75 11.52 1.52
C ALA A 222 -5.72 11.32 0.36
N GLU A 223 -5.34 11.72 -0.86
CA GLU A 223 -6.14 11.49 -2.07
C GLU A 223 -6.43 10.00 -2.28
N ARG A 224 -5.41 9.16 -2.12
CA ARG A 224 -5.55 7.70 -2.28
C ARG A 224 -6.38 7.09 -1.15
N VAL A 225 -6.23 7.54 0.10
CA VAL A 225 -7.08 7.09 1.21
C VAL A 225 -8.54 7.47 0.95
N TRP A 226 -8.79 8.70 0.50
CA TRP A 226 -10.11 9.18 0.11
C TRP A 226 -10.74 8.27 -0.96
N ASP A 227 -10.00 7.96 -2.02
CA ASP A 227 -10.46 7.05 -3.07
C ASP A 227 -10.87 5.69 -2.53
N MET A 228 -10.04 5.09 -1.65
CA MET A 228 -10.37 3.80 -1.02
C MET A 228 -11.62 3.90 -0.15
N GLN A 229 -11.78 4.99 0.60
CA GLN A 229 -12.96 5.22 1.43
C GLN A 229 -14.23 5.36 0.59
N LYS A 230 -14.17 6.09 -0.54
CA LYS A 230 -15.33 6.25 -1.45
C LYS A 230 -15.69 4.93 -2.14
N ILE A 231 -14.70 4.15 -2.55
CA ILE A 231 -14.92 2.80 -3.11
C ILE A 231 -15.57 1.89 -2.06
N LEU A 232 -15.11 1.91 -0.80
CA LEU A 232 -15.74 1.16 0.28
C LEU A 232 -17.17 1.65 0.57
N ASP A 233 -17.41 2.96 0.61
CA ASP A 233 -18.76 3.52 0.81
C ASP A 233 -19.75 3.02 -0.26
N TRP A 234 -19.29 2.92 -1.50
CA TRP A 234 -20.07 2.34 -2.59
C TRP A 234 -20.24 0.83 -2.42
N ALA A 235 -19.16 0.08 -2.26
CA ALA A 235 -19.16 -1.38 -2.22
C ALA A 235 -20.02 -1.91 -1.08
N LEU A 236 -19.96 -1.28 0.09
CA LEU A 236 -20.71 -1.72 1.27
C LEU A 236 -22.22 -1.48 1.18
N LYS A 237 -22.73 -0.88 0.09
CA LYS A 237 -24.17 -0.88 -0.22
C LYS A 237 -24.67 -2.24 -0.71
N ASP A 238 -23.78 -3.08 -1.22
CA ASP A 238 -24.08 -4.45 -1.62
C ASP A 238 -24.28 -5.34 -0.37
N SER A 239 -25.49 -5.86 -0.21
CA SER A 239 -25.87 -6.71 0.94
C SER A 239 -25.14 -8.05 0.98
N ARG A 240 -24.52 -8.47 -0.15
CA ARG A 240 -23.68 -9.67 -0.25
C ARG A 240 -22.32 -9.49 0.44
N ILE A 241 -21.90 -8.28 0.77
CA ILE A 241 -20.61 -8.04 1.45
C ILE A 241 -20.75 -8.15 2.97
N ASN A 242 -19.89 -8.96 3.58
CA ASN A 242 -19.72 -9.03 5.02
C ASN A 242 -18.90 -7.83 5.53
N ARG A 243 -19.61 -6.83 6.10
CA ARG A 243 -19.01 -5.64 6.72
C ARG A 243 -18.06 -5.94 7.88
N GLU A 244 -18.21 -7.09 8.53
CA GLU A 244 -17.32 -7.53 9.62
C GLU A 244 -16.06 -8.23 9.10
N MET A 245 -15.92 -8.42 7.78
CA MET A 245 -14.74 -9.01 7.15
C MET A 245 -14.29 -8.27 5.91
N ILE A 246 -13.81 -7.06 6.14
CA ILE A 246 -13.09 -6.26 5.14
C ILE A 246 -11.59 -6.45 5.36
N ILE A 247 -10.93 -6.98 4.33
CA ILE A 247 -9.49 -7.23 4.27
C ILE A 247 -8.90 -6.19 3.32
N MET A 248 -7.76 -5.60 3.69
CA MET A 248 -7.01 -4.73 2.80
C MET A 248 -5.56 -5.19 2.70
N THR A 249 -5.05 -5.28 1.47
CA THR A 249 -3.69 -5.74 1.21
C THR A 249 -3.11 -5.05 -0.03
N GLY A 250 -1.81 -4.82 -0.04
CA GLY A 250 -1.13 -4.26 -1.21
C GLY A 250 0.37 -4.37 -1.05
N ASN A 251 1.10 -4.33 -2.17
CA ASN A 251 2.55 -4.39 -2.16
C ASN A 251 3.17 -3.01 -2.44
N SER A 252 4.28 -2.69 -1.77
CA SER A 252 5.03 -1.45 -1.98
C SER A 252 4.18 -0.21 -1.66
N GLY A 253 4.02 0.72 -2.60
CA GLY A 253 3.09 1.85 -2.46
C GLY A 253 1.65 1.45 -2.11
N GLY A 254 1.17 0.29 -2.60
CA GLY A 254 -0.13 -0.26 -2.20
C GLY A 254 -0.15 -0.76 -0.76
N GLY A 255 1.00 -1.22 -0.25
CA GLY A 255 1.20 -1.57 1.15
C GLY A 255 1.25 -0.33 2.06
N VAL A 256 1.89 0.76 1.61
CA VAL A 256 1.83 2.07 2.31
C VAL A 256 0.38 2.52 2.40
N LEU A 257 -0.36 2.49 1.29
CA LEU A 257 -1.77 2.85 1.28
C LEU A 257 -2.60 1.95 2.20
N THR A 258 -2.34 0.64 2.19
CA THR A 258 -2.97 -0.31 3.12
C THR A 258 -2.74 0.09 4.59
N ALA A 259 -1.51 0.49 4.96
CA ALA A 259 -1.20 0.94 6.32
C ALA A 259 -1.98 2.21 6.71
N TYR A 260 -1.95 3.25 5.87
CA TYR A 260 -2.65 4.52 6.16
C TYR A 260 -4.17 4.36 6.15
N THR A 261 -4.74 3.72 5.13
CA THR A 261 -6.20 3.50 5.07
C THR A 261 -6.65 2.64 6.25
N SER A 262 -5.91 1.58 6.61
CA SER A 262 -6.28 0.78 7.78
C SER A 262 -6.20 1.57 9.09
N ALA A 263 -5.23 2.48 9.23
CA ALA A 263 -5.14 3.35 10.42
C ALA A 263 -6.28 4.37 10.52
N LEU A 264 -6.77 4.87 9.38
CA LEU A 264 -7.80 5.92 9.29
C LEU A 264 -9.23 5.39 9.15
N ASP A 265 -9.41 4.17 8.64
CA ASP A 265 -10.70 3.54 8.39
C ASP A 265 -10.83 2.23 9.19
N GLU A 266 -11.65 2.29 10.24
CA GLU A 266 -11.86 1.19 11.19
C GLU A 266 -12.77 0.07 10.63
N ARG A 267 -13.32 0.25 9.43
CA ARG A 267 -14.06 -0.80 8.70
C ARG A 267 -13.13 -1.94 8.28
N ILE A 268 -11.87 -1.65 7.96
CA ILE A 268 -10.87 -2.67 7.60
C ILE A 268 -10.53 -3.50 8.84
N LYS A 269 -10.86 -4.80 8.85
CA LYS A 269 -10.66 -5.69 10.00
C LYS A 269 -9.36 -6.50 9.94
N VAL A 270 -8.81 -6.67 8.74
CA VAL A 270 -7.55 -7.38 8.50
C VAL A 270 -6.70 -6.56 7.54
N SER A 271 -5.50 -6.18 7.97
CA SER A 271 -4.55 -5.35 7.22
C SER A 271 -3.29 -6.14 6.90
N LEU A 272 -2.90 -6.17 5.63
CA LEU A 272 -1.71 -6.88 5.13
C LEU A 272 -0.82 -5.98 4.27
N PRO A 273 -0.15 -4.98 4.85
CA PRO A 273 0.82 -4.16 4.15
C PRO A 273 2.10 -4.97 3.83
N SER A 274 2.39 -5.13 2.54
CA SER A 274 3.54 -5.90 2.04
C SER A 274 4.65 -5.00 1.50
N CYS A 275 5.90 -5.32 1.88
CA CYS A 275 7.13 -4.66 1.44
C CYS A 275 7.08 -3.13 1.59
N SER A 276 6.53 -2.65 2.71
CA SER A 276 6.24 -1.23 2.90
C SER A 276 6.12 -0.74 4.34
N PHE A 277 6.05 -1.63 5.34
CA PHE A 277 5.78 -1.24 6.72
C PHE A 277 7.09 -1.10 7.51
N THR A 278 7.67 0.09 7.45
CA THR A 278 8.95 0.45 8.08
C THR A 278 8.85 1.90 8.52
N SER A 279 9.63 2.30 9.54
CA SER A 279 9.76 3.72 9.91
C SER A 279 10.00 4.61 8.68
N ILE A 280 9.56 5.86 8.76
CA ILE A 280 9.67 6.84 7.67
C ILE A 280 11.14 7.08 7.32
N THR A 281 11.99 7.15 8.35
CA THR A 281 13.41 7.42 8.21
C THR A 281 14.25 6.43 9.00
N SER A 282 15.44 6.10 8.51
CA SER A 282 16.45 5.36 9.28
C SER A 282 17.07 6.26 10.35
N ASN A 283 17.87 5.66 11.24
CA ASN A 283 18.68 6.41 12.20
C ASN A 283 19.72 7.34 11.54
N THR A 284 20.10 7.12 10.27
CA THR A 284 21.05 8.00 9.54
C THR A 284 20.34 9.13 8.80
N GLY A 285 19.01 9.13 8.79
CA GLY A 285 18.17 10.10 8.10
C GLY A 285 17.73 9.68 6.69
N TYR A 286 18.02 8.44 6.30
CA TYR A 286 17.60 7.88 5.01
C TYR A 286 16.09 7.71 4.97
N ILE A 287 15.43 8.18 3.91
CA ILE A 287 13.98 8.03 3.71
C ILE A 287 13.72 6.71 2.97
N PHE A 288 12.93 5.83 3.57
CA PHE A 288 12.65 4.51 3.01
C PHE A 288 11.56 4.51 1.93
N HIS A 289 10.60 5.43 2.04
CA HIS A 289 9.43 5.43 1.17
C HIS A 289 9.64 6.31 -0.06
N CYS A 290 8.87 6.03 -1.11
CA CYS A 290 8.85 6.88 -2.30
C CYS A 290 8.47 8.33 -1.91
N ASP A 291 8.94 9.30 -2.69
CA ASP A 291 8.59 10.71 -2.53
C ASP A 291 7.08 10.93 -2.42
N CYS A 292 6.27 10.23 -3.23
CA CYS A 292 4.82 10.34 -3.22
C CYS A 292 4.15 9.82 -1.94
N CYS A 293 4.91 9.24 -1.00
CA CYS A 293 4.46 8.87 0.34
C CYS A 293 4.82 9.94 1.39
N ALA A 294 5.52 11.02 1.02
CA ALA A 294 5.93 12.05 1.94
C ALA A 294 4.73 12.84 2.49
N ILE A 295 4.71 13.02 3.81
CA ILE A 295 3.74 13.83 4.53
C ILE A 295 4.52 14.90 5.29
N PRO A 296 4.37 16.19 4.97
CA PRO A 296 5.02 17.27 5.70
C PRO A 296 4.71 17.22 7.19
N GLY A 297 5.72 17.33 8.04
CA GLY A 297 5.55 17.35 9.51
C GLY A 297 5.15 16.00 10.12
N ILE A 298 5.16 14.89 9.38
CA ILE A 298 4.74 13.58 9.90
C ILE A 298 5.51 13.12 11.16
N LYS A 299 6.78 13.49 11.30
CA LYS A 299 7.58 13.18 12.49
C LYS A 299 7.13 13.96 13.73
N ASP A 300 6.43 15.09 13.58
CA ASP A 300 5.78 15.79 14.69
C ASP A 300 4.51 15.08 15.16
N TRP A 301 3.87 14.32 14.28
CA TRP A 301 2.76 13.44 14.63
C TRP A 301 3.26 12.15 15.30
N GLY A 302 4.08 11.38 14.60
CA GLY A 302 4.49 10.03 15.02
C GLY A 302 5.30 9.32 13.94
N ASP A 303 5.18 8.00 13.87
CA ASP A 303 5.87 7.14 12.90
C ASP A 303 5.01 5.90 12.53
N PHE A 304 5.51 5.02 11.67
CA PHE A 304 4.78 3.81 11.23
C PHE A 304 4.39 2.89 12.38
N LYS A 305 5.17 2.84 13.47
CA LYS A 305 4.77 2.08 14.68
C LYS A 305 3.44 2.57 15.25
N ASP A 306 3.17 3.87 15.16
CA ASP A 306 1.97 4.52 15.67
C ASP A 306 0.78 4.27 14.73
N LEU A 307 1.02 4.14 13.41
CA LEU A 307 0.02 3.59 12.48
C LEU A 307 -0.38 2.15 12.88
N GLY A 308 0.60 1.32 13.25
CA GLY A 308 0.34 -0.04 13.75
C GLY A 308 -0.53 -0.04 15.02
N GLY A 309 -0.31 0.93 15.92
CA GLY A 309 -1.16 1.13 17.09
C GLY A 309 -2.57 1.63 16.77
N LEU A 310 -2.77 2.44 15.74
CA LEU A 310 -4.10 2.83 15.25
C LEU A 310 -4.87 1.66 14.60
N ILE A 311 -4.16 0.62 14.15
CA ILE A 311 -4.76 -0.62 13.65
C ILE A 311 -5.14 -1.55 14.80
N ALA A 312 -4.34 -1.62 15.87
CA ALA A 312 -4.64 -2.46 17.02
C ALA A 312 -6.04 -2.16 17.62
N PRO A 313 -6.78 -3.18 18.10
CA PRO A 313 -6.44 -4.60 18.15
C PRO A 313 -6.91 -5.38 16.91
N ARG A 314 -7.15 -4.73 15.76
CA ARG A 314 -7.54 -5.40 14.51
C ARG A 314 -6.37 -6.21 13.96
N ARG A 315 -6.62 -7.16 13.05
CA ARG A 315 -5.56 -8.07 12.59
C ARG A 315 -4.58 -7.34 11.67
N LEU A 316 -3.28 -7.51 11.93
CA LEU A 316 -2.20 -6.90 11.16
C LEU A 316 -1.11 -7.93 10.85
N LEU A 317 -0.90 -8.21 9.57
CA LEU A 317 0.25 -8.98 9.10
C LEU A 317 1.18 -8.07 8.30
N ILE A 318 2.39 -7.86 8.82
CA ILE A 318 3.46 -7.17 8.10
C ILE A 318 4.32 -8.22 7.40
N VAL A 319 4.51 -8.07 6.09
CA VAL A 319 5.40 -8.95 5.32
C VAL A 319 6.44 -8.12 4.58
N HIS A 320 7.69 -8.56 4.61
CA HIS A 320 8.77 -8.01 3.78
C HIS A 320 9.57 -9.14 3.14
N GLY A 321 10.16 -8.89 1.98
CA GLY A 321 11.10 -9.82 1.35
C GLY A 321 12.48 -9.71 1.98
N ILE A 322 13.10 -10.83 2.34
CA ILE A 322 14.45 -10.81 2.94
C ILE A 322 15.53 -10.30 1.96
N LYS A 323 15.26 -10.41 0.65
CA LYS A 323 16.12 -9.90 -0.43
C LYS A 323 15.65 -8.55 -0.98
N ASP A 324 14.65 -7.92 -0.35
CA ASP A 324 14.18 -6.60 -0.74
C ASP A 324 15.18 -5.53 -0.30
N GLY A 325 15.79 -4.84 -1.26
CA GLY A 325 16.78 -3.82 -1.02
C GLY A 325 16.20 -2.42 -0.75
N LEU A 326 14.87 -2.26 -0.67
CA LEU A 326 14.26 -0.95 -0.40
C LEU A 326 14.21 -0.59 1.08
N HIS A 327 14.17 -1.60 1.95
CA HIS A 327 14.05 -1.42 3.38
C HIS A 327 15.17 -2.11 4.14
N SER A 328 15.65 -1.46 5.21
CA SER A 328 16.60 -2.05 6.14
C SER A 328 15.92 -3.09 7.00
N LYS A 329 16.44 -4.32 7.00
CA LYS A 329 15.96 -5.42 7.87
C LYS A 329 15.87 -4.98 9.33
N ILE A 330 16.89 -4.29 9.82
CA ILE A 330 16.99 -3.84 11.21
C ILE A 330 15.91 -2.80 11.53
N ASP A 331 15.65 -1.86 10.62
CA ASP A 331 14.63 -0.83 10.83
C ASP A 331 13.21 -1.41 10.71
N VAL A 332 13.00 -2.42 9.86
CA VAL A 332 11.76 -3.21 9.80
C VAL A 332 11.53 -3.92 11.13
N GLU A 333 12.51 -4.68 11.62
CA GLU A 333 12.43 -5.43 12.88
C GLU A 333 12.13 -4.48 14.05
N ARG A 334 12.90 -3.40 14.20
CA ARG A 334 12.67 -2.37 15.23
C ARG A 334 11.26 -1.79 15.18
N THR A 335 10.77 -1.46 13.98
CA THR A 335 9.41 -0.93 13.80
C THR A 335 8.37 -1.97 14.22
N THR A 336 8.53 -3.23 13.80
CA THR A 336 7.57 -4.28 14.10
C THR A 336 7.58 -4.72 15.56
N ASP A 337 8.72 -4.69 16.24
CA ASP A 337 8.81 -5.01 17.66
C ASP A 337 8.12 -3.96 18.52
N ALA A 338 8.22 -2.68 18.15
CA ALA A 338 7.45 -1.62 18.80
C ALA A 338 5.93 -1.84 18.63
N ILE A 339 5.49 -2.32 17.46
CA ILE A 339 4.07 -2.63 17.22
C ILE A 339 3.65 -3.86 18.02
N LYS A 340 4.46 -4.93 18.06
CA LYS A 340 4.19 -6.11 18.90
C LYS A 340 4.00 -5.72 20.36
N ALA A 341 4.80 -4.80 20.89
CA ALA A 341 4.64 -4.28 22.24
C ALA A 341 3.26 -3.62 22.46
N ILE A 342 2.79 -2.82 21.49
CA ILE A 342 1.43 -2.22 21.55
C ILE A 342 0.35 -3.30 21.54
N TYR A 343 0.45 -4.30 20.67
CA TYR A 343 -0.53 -5.41 20.65
C TYR A 343 -0.49 -6.26 21.92
N SER A 344 0.68 -6.43 22.53
CA SER A 344 0.86 -7.14 23.80
C SER A 344 0.20 -6.40 24.96
N ASP A 345 0.43 -5.09 25.08
CA ASP A 345 -0.29 -4.24 26.03
C ASP A 345 -1.81 -4.39 25.88
N ARG A 346 -2.28 -4.56 24.64
CA ARG A 346 -3.70 -4.74 24.30
C ARG A 346 -4.20 -6.17 24.28
N LYS A 347 -3.44 -7.11 24.85
CA LYS A 347 -3.81 -8.53 24.97
C LYS A 347 -4.29 -9.11 23.63
N ALA A 348 -3.67 -8.65 22.53
CA ALA A 348 -4.04 -8.96 21.15
C ALA A 348 -2.83 -9.50 20.36
N SER A 349 -1.82 -10.03 21.04
CA SER A 349 -0.59 -10.55 20.42
C SER A 349 -0.85 -11.60 19.34
N ASP A 350 -1.96 -12.35 19.42
CA ASP A 350 -2.38 -13.35 18.45
C ASP A 350 -2.90 -12.76 17.12
N LYS A 351 -3.18 -11.45 17.09
CA LYS A 351 -3.71 -10.71 15.95
C LYS A 351 -2.66 -9.93 15.16
N MET A 352 -1.42 -9.83 15.67
CA MET A 352 -0.33 -9.17 14.96
C MET A 352 0.79 -10.15 14.65
N SER A 353 1.32 -10.05 13.43
CA SER A 353 2.47 -10.84 13.02
C SER A 353 3.38 -10.06 12.09
N MET A 354 4.68 -10.36 12.14
CA MET A 354 5.65 -9.98 11.11
C MET A 354 6.28 -11.25 10.55
N ARG A 355 6.43 -11.30 9.22
CA ARG A 355 7.02 -12.43 8.50
C ARG A 355 7.98 -11.96 7.41
N TRP A 356 9.08 -12.66 7.27
CA TRP A 356 10.03 -12.50 6.16
C TRP A 356 9.70 -13.51 5.05
N GLY A 357 9.46 -13.02 3.85
CA GLY A 357 9.40 -13.81 2.63
C GLY A 357 10.79 -14.14 2.10
N LYS A 358 10.93 -15.28 1.40
CA LYS A 358 12.24 -15.80 0.94
C LYS A 358 12.82 -15.05 -0.27
N SER A 359 12.02 -14.21 -0.91
CA SER A 359 12.33 -13.53 -2.18
C SER A 359 12.60 -12.02 -1.98
N GLY A 360 12.56 -11.25 -3.06
CA GLY A 360 12.72 -9.80 -3.06
C GLY A 360 11.41 -9.03 -2.98
N HIS A 361 11.28 -7.97 -3.76
CA HIS A 361 10.16 -7.03 -3.70
C HIS A 361 8.90 -7.55 -4.43
N GLN A 362 8.07 -8.35 -3.75
CA GLN A 362 6.88 -8.97 -4.33
C GLN A 362 5.79 -9.25 -3.29
N PHE A 363 4.62 -9.71 -3.76
CA PHE A 363 3.56 -10.26 -2.91
C PHE A 363 3.93 -11.68 -2.45
N TYR A 364 3.45 -12.09 -1.28
CA TYR A 364 3.78 -13.40 -0.65
C TYR A 364 2.52 -14.22 -0.32
N PRO A 365 1.91 -14.87 -1.32
CA PRO A 365 0.68 -15.67 -1.16
C PRO A 365 0.80 -16.75 -0.07
N ASP A 366 1.95 -17.42 0.00
CA ASP A 366 2.24 -18.52 0.91
C ASP A 366 2.24 -18.10 2.39
N ILE A 367 2.48 -16.82 2.66
CA ILE A 367 2.45 -16.23 4.01
C ILE A 367 1.09 -15.58 4.28
N MET A 368 0.57 -14.83 3.31
CA MET A 368 -0.60 -13.98 3.51
C MET A 368 -1.92 -14.72 3.49
N TRP A 369 -2.10 -15.70 2.59
CA TRP A 369 -3.35 -16.44 2.51
C TRP A 369 -3.64 -17.27 3.77
N PRO A 370 -2.67 -17.99 4.38
CA PRO A 370 -2.91 -18.66 5.66
C PRO A 370 -3.35 -17.71 6.78
N PHE A 371 -2.79 -16.50 6.83
CA PHE A 371 -3.19 -15.50 7.82
C PHE A 371 -4.63 -15.01 7.61
N ILE A 372 -5.02 -14.75 6.35
CA ILE A 372 -6.39 -14.39 5.99
C ILE A 372 -7.36 -15.53 6.32
N GLN A 373 -7.02 -16.77 5.99
CA GLN A 373 -7.84 -17.95 6.29
C GLN A 373 -8.06 -18.12 7.80
N LYS A 374 -7.03 -17.93 8.63
CA LYS A 374 -7.16 -17.93 10.09
C LYS A 374 -8.11 -16.83 10.58
N ALA A 375 -8.06 -15.65 9.97
CA ALA A 375 -8.97 -14.55 10.31
C ALA A 375 -10.43 -14.89 9.95
N LEU A 376 -10.65 -15.51 8.80
CA LEU A 376 -11.97 -15.95 8.33
C LEU A 376 -12.57 -17.05 9.21
N ALA A 377 -11.77 -18.03 9.64
CA ALA A 377 -12.23 -19.11 10.51
C ALA A 377 -12.64 -18.63 11.91
N GLY A 378 -12.08 -17.51 12.38
CA GLY A 378 -12.37 -16.94 13.70
C GLY A 378 -13.73 -16.25 13.84
N ILE A 379 -14.56 -16.23 12.80
CA ILE A 379 -15.90 -15.60 12.77
C ILE A 379 -17.01 -16.63 12.62
N SER A 380 -16.67 -17.86 12.23
CA SER A 380 -17.60 -18.99 12.20
C SER A 380 -17.83 -19.63 13.58
N LYS A 381 -17.30 -19.01 14.65
CA LYS A 381 -17.58 -19.30 16.05
C LYS A 381 -18.19 -18.05 16.67
#